data_AF-A0A1H1NT57-F1
#
_entry.id   AF-A0A1H1NT57-F1
#
_cell.length_a   1.000
_cell.length_b   1.000
_cell.length_c   1.000
_cell.angle_alpha   90.00
_cell.angle_beta   90.00
_cell.angle_gamma   90.00
#
_symmetry.space_group_name_H-M   'P 1'
#
loop_
_entity.id
_entity.type
_entity.pdbx_description
1 polymer ?
#
loop_
_entity_poly.entity_id
_entity_poly.type
_entity_poly.pdbx_seq_one_letter_code
_entity_poly.pdbx_strand_id
1 'polypeptide(L)'
;MPRRYYAARAILAVLFLCTAFVGGQTKAQPSPEIIARGKALTEAADCASCHTADPSKPFAGGKRIDTPFGAIYSPNLTPDRDTGLGGWSDDDFYRALHEGIAPNGLRYYPAFPYPNFTRITRDDVLAIRAYLATLTPFRNTRPPPELRWPLNHRVVMRAWDWLFFRPRTFVPKPDKSAEWNRGAYLVRGAAHCGACHTPKNLFGANKRGRAYGGAPVAGWFAPRLDGAERGGLKSWSVDDITEYLQSGRNGRSHADGLMAEVVVNSTSKMSDADVHAMAVYLKDLRARAPEPVVAPPPPTQMADGQKIYRGACIACHEMDGSGAPRIYPPLPGNANLQSADPSSTLRIILDGAETVTTPRAPNSGSMPAYSEKLSDQEIADVATYIRNSWGNASPAVTPAQVAKARKQQ
;
A
#
# COMPACT_ATOMS: atom_id res chain seq x y z
N MET A 1 -88.73 45.30 33.38
CA MET A 1 -89.37 44.20 32.61
C MET A 1 -89.69 44.71 31.21
N PRO A 2 -89.87 43.85 30.20
CA PRO A 2 -88.95 42.84 29.63
C PRO A 2 -88.63 43.25 28.15
N ARG A 3 -88.08 42.47 27.20
CA ARG A 3 -87.86 41.02 27.03
C ARG A 3 -86.86 40.82 25.87
N ARG A 4 -85.89 39.89 26.05
CA ARG A 4 -85.32 38.87 25.11
C ARG A 4 -85.25 39.23 23.59
N TYR A 5 -84.15 39.02 22.87
CA TYR A 5 -83.61 37.72 22.39
C TYR A 5 -82.23 37.98 21.71
N TYR A 6 -81.35 37.04 21.30
CA TYR A 6 -81.37 35.56 21.28
C TYR A 6 -79.93 34.96 21.42
N ALA A 7 -79.81 33.65 21.19
CA ALA A 7 -78.64 32.77 21.01
C ALA A 7 -77.83 33.03 19.70
N ALA A 8 -76.70 32.39 19.37
CA ALA A 8 -75.61 31.69 20.08
C ALA A 8 -74.53 31.23 19.04
N ARG A 9 -73.37 30.75 19.50
CA ARG A 9 -72.32 30.02 18.74
C ARG A 9 -71.49 30.81 17.70
N ALA A 10 -70.17 30.86 17.90
CA ALA A 10 -69.19 30.23 17.02
C ALA A 10 -67.79 30.23 17.68
N ILE A 11 -67.15 29.06 17.74
CA ILE A 11 -65.72 28.92 18.05
C ILE A 11 -64.98 29.07 16.73
N LEU A 12 -63.97 29.94 16.62
CA LEU A 12 -62.99 29.81 15.53
C LEU A 12 -61.60 30.38 15.86
N ALA A 13 -60.68 29.44 15.98
CA ALA A 13 -59.22 29.47 15.81
C ALA A 13 -58.49 30.84 15.70
N VAL A 14 -57.57 31.05 16.65
CA VAL A 14 -56.41 31.93 16.48
C VAL A 14 -55.46 31.28 15.47
N LEU A 15 -55.35 31.85 14.27
CA LEU A 15 -54.37 31.46 13.26
C LEU A 15 -53.02 32.14 13.54
N PHE A 16 -52.16 31.47 14.32
CA PHE A 16 -50.74 31.81 14.40
C PHE A 16 -50.07 31.51 13.05
N LEU A 17 -49.85 32.53 12.22
CA LEU A 17 -48.90 32.44 11.09
C LEU A 17 -47.46 32.48 11.61
N CYS A 18 -47.04 31.41 12.29
CA CYS A 18 -45.62 31.07 12.35
C CYS A 18 -45.23 30.44 11.01
N THR A 19 -44.78 31.27 10.07
CA THR A 19 -44.10 30.82 8.86
C THR A 19 -42.77 30.17 9.24
N ALA A 20 -42.84 28.88 9.58
CA ALA A 20 -41.68 28.05 9.74
C ALA A 20 -40.97 27.90 8.38
N PHE A 21 -40.03 28.80 8.11
CA PHE A 21 -38.95 28.55 7.16
C PHE A 21 -38.10 27.41 7.72
N VAL A 22 -38.59 26.18 7.53
CA VAL A 22 -37.76 24.99 7.55
C VAL A 22 -36.86 25.09 6.32
N GLY A 23 -35.80 25.87 6.46
CA GLY A 23 -34.69 25.90 5.53
C GLY A 23 -34.06 24.52 5.57
N GLY A 24 -34.56 23.62 4.73
CA GLY A 24 -33.94 22.35 4.48
C GLY A 24 -32.53 22.64 3.99
N GLN A 25 -31.53 22.37 4.84
CA GLN A 25 -30.14 22.41 4.43
C GLN A 25 -29.93 21.27 3.44
N THR A 26 -30.19 21.56 2.16
CA THR A 26 -29.54 20.86 1.06
C THR A 26 -28.05 20.90 1.38
N LYS A 27 -27.45 19.73 1.68
CA LYS A 27 -26.00 19.63 1.82
C LYS A 27 -25.41 20.23 0.56
N ALA A 28 -24.70 21.35 0.71
CA ALA A 28 -24.02 21.99 -0.40
C ALA A 28 -23.15 20.93 -1.09
N GLN A 29 -23.22 20.85 -2.42
CA GLN A 29 -22.39 19.92 -3.16
C GLN A 29 -20.90 20.21 -2.82
N PRO A 30 -20.07 19.18 -2.60
CA PRO A 30 -18.66 19.38 -2.33
C PRO A 30 -18.02 20.26 -3.40
N SER A 31 -17.23 21.24 -2.99
CA SER A 31 -16.60 22.15 -3.95
C SER A 31 -15.60 21.39 -4.85
N PRO A 32 -15.29 21.90 -6.06
CA PRO A 32 -14.32 21.27 -6.95
C PRO A 32 -12.96 21.03 -6.28
N GLU A 33 -12.55 21.90 -5.35
CA GLU A 33 -11.31 21.77 -4.58
C GLU A 33 -11.36 20.58 -3.61
N ILE A 34 -12.51 20.33 -2.97
CA ILE A 34 -12.71 19.16 -2.10
C ILE A 34 -12.66 17.87 -2.91
N ILE A 35 -13.29 17.85 -4.09
CA ILE A 35 -13.27 16.68 -5.00
C ILE A 35 -11.85 16.44 -5.52
N ALA A 36 -11.11 17.49 -5.91
CA ALA A 36 -9.72 17.38 -6.34
C ALA A 36 -8.79 16.88 -5.22
N ARG A 37 -8.93 17.39 -3.99
CA ARG A 37 -8.23 16.89 -2.79
C ARG A 37 -8.56 15.43 -2.53
N GLY A 38 -9.84 15.06 -2.66
CA GLY A 38 -10.34 13.69 -2.54
C GLY A 38 -9.72 12.74 -3.55
N LYS A 39 -9.63 13.15 -4.81
CA LYS A 39 -8.95 12.41 -5.88
C LYS A 39 -7.48 12.16 -5.53
N ALA A 40 -6.73 13.23 -5.22
CA ALA A 40 -5.31 13.14 -4.89
C ALA A 40 -5.04 12.21 -3.68
N LEU A 41 -5.91 12.22 -2.67
CA LEU A 41 -5.83 11.31 -1.52
C LEU A 41 -6.24 9.87 -1.86
N THR A 42 -7.18 9.67 -2.78
CA THR A 42 -7.59 8.34 -3.27
C THR A 42 -6.49 7.69 -4.10
N GLU A 43 -5.77 8.49 -4.88
CA GLU A 43 -4.55 8.10 -5.60
C GLU A 43 -3.42 7.80 -4.61
N ALA A 44 -3.10 8.72 -3.69
CA ALA A 44 -2.07 8.51 -2.67
C ALA A 44 -2.36 7.29 -1.76
N ALA A 45 -3.62 6.99 -1.47
CA ALA A 45 -4.05 5.82 -0.71
C ALA A 45 -4.07 4.50 -1.51
N ASP A 46 -3.74 4.55 -2.80
CA ASP A 46 -3.65 3.40 -3.70
C ASP A 46 -4.97 2.57 -3.79
N CYS A 47 -6.11 3.25 -3.62
CA CYS A 47 -7.41 2.59 -3.57
C CYS A 47 -7.70 1.77 -4.84
N ALA A 48 -7.25 2.24 -6.01
CA ALA A 48 -7.45 1.54 -7.28
C ALA A 48 -6.75 0.17 -7.33
N SER A 49 -5.55 0.02 -6.78
CA SER A 49 -4.79 -1.24 -6.81
C SER A 49 -5.50 -2.40 -6.10
N CYS A 50 -6.31 -2.11 -5.07
CA CYS A 50 -7.14 -3.12 -4.43
C CYS A 50 -8.57 -3.16 -5.00
N HIS A 51 -9.16 -2.03 -5.35
CA HIS A 51 -10.59 -1.93 -5.67
C HIS A 51 -10.91 -1.95 -7.17
N THR A 52 -9.93 -2.17 -8.05
CA THR A 52 -10.16 -2.41 -9.48
C THR A 52 -9.69 -3.83 -9.84
N ALA A 53 -10.64 -4.74 -10.09
CA ALA A 53 -10.34 -6.08 -10.60
C ALA A 53 -10.29 -6.12 -12.15
N ASP A 54 -11.10 -5.27 -12.78
CA ASP A 54 -11.26 -5.15 -14.22
C ASP A 54 -11.02 -3.66 -14.57
N PRO A 55 -9.98 -3.33 -15.37
CA PRO A 55 -9.68 -1.94 -15.73
C PRO A 55 -10.82 -1.20 -16.44
N SER A 56 -11.76 -1.90 -17.08
CA SER A 56 -12.97 -1.30 -17.67
C SER A 56 -14.00 -0.87 -16.62
N LYS A 57 -13.86 -1.31 -15.36
CA LYS A 57 -14.76 -1.09 -14.23
C LYS A 57 -13.96 -0.57 -13.01
N PRO A 58 -13.34 0.61 -13.12
CA PRO A 58 -12.51 1.16 -12.04
C PRO A 58 -13.31 1.28 -10.74
N PHE A 59 -12.68 0.94 -9.62
CA PHE A 59 -13.27 0.95 -8.28
C PHE A 59 -14.47 0.00 -8.03
N ALA A 60 -14.86 -0.84 -8.99
CA ALA A 60 -15.99 -1.76 -8.85
C ALA A 60 -15.73 -2.95 -7.89
N GLY A 61 -14.53 -3.10 -7.35
CA GLY A 61 -14.15 -4.15 -6.41
C GLY A 61 -13.93 -5.53 -7.07
N GLY A 62 -13.91 -6.57 -6.23
CA GLY A 62 -13.82 -7.96 -6.67
C GLY A 62 -12.39 -8.52 -6.84
N LYS A 63 -11.32 -7.72 -6.64
CA LYS A 63 -9.94 -8.21 -6.75
C LYS A 63 -9.70 -9.22 -5.63
N ARG A 64 -9.20 -10.41 -5.99
CA ARG A 64 -8.75 -11.42 -5.03
C ARG A 64 -7.44 -10.94 -4.39
N ILE A 65 -7.36 -11.05 -3.07
CA ILE A 65 -6.16 -10.74 -2.28
C ILE A 65 -5.85 -11.97 -1.44
N ASP A 66 -4.84 -12.73 -1.84
CA ASP A 66 -4.38 -13.89 -1.10
C ASP A 66 -3.55 -13.48 0.12
N THR A 67 -3.87 -14.08 1.27
CA THR A 67 -3.17 -13.84 2.54
C THR A 67 -2.71 -15.18 3.13
N PRO A 68 -1.77 -15.19 4.11
CA PRO A 68 -1.40 -16.41 4.83
C PRO A 68 -2.57 -17.13 5.53
N PHE A 69 -3.74 -16.49 5.64
CA PHE A 69 -4.94 -16.98 6.32
C PHE A 69 -6.05 -17.47 5.37
N GLY A 70 -5.83 -17.35 4.06
CA GLY A 70 -6.84 -17.54 3.00
C GLY A 70 -7.06 -16.25 2.19
N ALA A 71 -7.96 -16.29 1.22
CA ALA A 71 -8.22 -15.15 0.33
C ALA A 71 -9.36 -14.25 0.83
N ILE A 72 -9.27 -12.98 0.46
CA ILE A 72 -10.36 -12.00 0.63
C ILE A 72 -10.60 -11.27 -0.70
N TYR A 73 -11.78 -10.66 -0.82
CA TYR A 73 -12.20 -9.93 -2.02
C TYR A 73 -12.48 -8.47 -1.69
N SER A 74 -12.03 -7.55 -2.54
CA SER A 74 -12.20 -6.11 -2.32
C SER A 74 -13.66 -5.65 -2.51
N PRO A 75 -14.17 -4.75 -1.65
CA PRO A 75 -15.46 -4.07 -1.86
C PRO A 75 -15.54 -3.26 -3.16
N ASN A 76 -16.76 -3.08 -3.67
CA ASN A 76 -17.07 -2.02 -4.62
C ASN A 76 -17.05 -0.65 -3.89
N LEU A 77 -16.39 0.35 -4.47
CA LEU A 77 -16.31 1.72 -3.95
C LEU A 77 -17.09 2.75 -4.80
N THR A 78 -17.70 2.33 -5.92
CA THR A 78 -18.54 3.21 -6.74
C THR A 78 -19.80 3.65 -5.96
N PRO A 79 -20.49 4.73 -6.38
CA PRO A 79 -21.72 5.19 -5.71
C PRO A 79 -22.96 4.34 -6.05
N ASP A 80 -22.78 3.10 -6.52
CA ASP A 80 -23.87 2.12 -6.59
C ASP A 80 -24.52 1.92 -5.22
N ARG A 81 -25.86 1.88 -5.17
CA ARG A 81 -26.62 1.86 -3.91
C ARG A 81 -26.72 0.47 -3.29
N ASP A 82 -26.72 -0.58 -4.10
CA ASP A 82 -26.95 -1.96 -3.65
C ASP A 82 -25.66 -2.65 -3.21
N THR A 83 -24.55 -2.39 -3.93
CA THR A 83 -23.28 -3.10 -3.74
C THR A 83 -22.10 -2.19 -3.39
N GLY A 84 -22.23 -0.88 -3.66
CA GLY A 84 -21.19 0.14 -3.45
C GLY A 84 -21.43 1.03 -2.22
N LEU A 85 -21.03 2.30 -2.34
CA LEU A 85 -21.10 3.32 -1.27
C LEU A 85 -22.37 4.20 -1.31
N GLY A 86 -23.24 4.05 -2.32
CA GLY A 86 -24.35 4.96 -2.57
C GLY A 86 -25.40 5.03 -1.47
N GLY A 87 -25.49 3.99 -0.63
CA GLY A 87 -26.38 3.95 0.55
C GLY A 87 -25.73 4.34 1.88
N TRP A 88 -24.44 4.67 1.91
CA TRP A 88 -23.70 4.90 3.17
C TRP A 88 -23.89 6.34 3.69
N SER A 89 -23.74 6.56 4.99
CA SER A 89 -23.57 7.90 5.56
C SER A 89 -22.11 8.38 5.52
N ASP A 90 -21.86 9.66 5.83
CA ASP A 90 -20.52 10.19 6.06
C ASP A 90 -19.82 9.47 7.22
N ASP A 91 -20.56 9.20 8.30
CA ASP A 91 -20.04 8.55 9.50
C ASP A 91 -19.79 7.06 9.30
N ASP A 92 -20.57 6.38 8.45
CA ASP A 92 -20.27 4.99 8.06
C ASP A 92 -18.97 4.89 7.26
N PHE A 93 -18.75 5.81 6.30
CA PHE A 93 -17.51 5.83 5.53
C PHE A 93 -16.30 6.20 6.41
N TYR A 94 -16.47 7.19 7.29
CA TYR A 94 -15.45 7.56 8.27
C TYR A 94 -15.12 6.40 9.21
N ARG A 95 -16.11 5.77 9.82
CA ARG A 95 -15.96 4.62 10.74
C ARG A 95 -15.38 3.39 10.05
N ALA A 96 -15.68 3.17 8.77
CA ALA A 96 -15.04 2.13 7.98
C ALA A 96 -13.53 2.38 7.83
N LEU A 97 -13.12 3.53 7.27
CA LEU A 97 -11.70 3.83 7.04
C LEU A 97 -10.91 4.01 8.34
N HIS A 98 -11.50 4.66 9.35
CA HIS A 98 -10.80 5.08 10.55
C HIS A 98 -10.75 4.01 11.64
N GLU A 99 -11.83 3.23 11.80
CA GLU A 99 -11.97 2.22 12.87
C GLU A 99 -12.05 0.77 12.37
N GLY A 100 -12.14 0.57 11.06
CA GLY A 100 -12.30 -0.76 10.48
C GLY A 100 -13.69 -1.36 10.69
N ILE A 101 -14.75 -0.57 10.86
CA ILE A 101 -16.10 -1.09 11.14
C ILE A 101 -17.08 -0.73 10.01
N ALA A 102 -17.70 -1.74 9.41
CA ALA A 102 -18.72 -1.62 8.38
C ALA A 102 -20.02 -0.97 8.91
N PRO A 103 -20.92 -0.47 8.02
CA PRO A 103 -22.22 0.09 8.42
C PRO A 103 -22.98 -0.78 9.42
N ASN A 104 -23.07 -2.09 9.13
CA ASN A 104 -23.73 -3.11 9.96
C ASN A 104 -22.96 -3.56 11.22
N GLY A 105 -21.90 -2.86 11.62
CA GLY A 105 -21.14 -3.15 12.84
C GLY A 105 -20.14 -4.31 12.75
N LEU A 106 -19.99 -4.96 11.58
CA LEU A 106 -18.95 -5.97 11.37
C LEU A 106 -17.56 -5.32 11.24
N ARG A 107 -16.56 -5.93 11.89
CA ARG A 107 -15.16 -5.48 11.80
C ARG A 107 -14.45 -6.07 10.58
N TYR A 108 -13.71 -5.23 9.86
CA TYR A 108 -12.90 -5.60 8.70
C TYR A 108 -11.66 -6.40 9.11
N TYR A 109 -11.14 -7.18 8.18
CA TYR A 109 -9.85 -7.83 8.36
C TYR A 109 -8.75 -6.79 8.11
N PRO A 110 -7.62 -6.80 8.85
CA PRO A 110 -6.57 -5.78 8.79
C PRO A 110 -5.75 -5.75 7.48
N ALA A 111 -6.12 -6.60 6.52
CA ALA A 111 -5.70 -6.45 5.12
C ALA A 111 -6.36 -5.23 4.45
N PHE A 112 -7.51 -4.77 4.93
CA PHE A 112 -7.94 -3.38 4.73
C PHE A 112 -7.14 -2.50 5.71
N PRO A 113 -6.33 -1.52 5.25
CA PRO A 113 -5.32 -0.88 6.09
C PRO A 113 -5.88 0.23 7.01
N TYR A 114 -7.03 0.01 7.67
CA TYR A 114 -7.55 0.91 8.71
C TYR A 114 -6.57 1.19 9.88
N PRO A 115 -5.64 0.28 10.29
CA PRO A 115 -4.59 0.60 11.26
C PRO A 115 -3.59 1.67 10.77
N ASN A 116 -3.58 1.95 9.47
CA ASN A 116 -2.88 3.06 8.83
C ASN A 116 -3.83 4.26 8.64
N PHE A 117 -4.96 4.05 7.98
CA PHE A 117 -5.95 5.10 7.63
C PHE A 117 -6.56 5.82 8.84
N THR A 118 -6.55 5.24 10.05
CA THR A 118 -6.90 5.96 11.29
C THR A 118 -6.11 7.26 11.51
N ARG A 119 -4.98 7.46 10.82
CA ARG A 119 -4.22 8.73 10.86
C ARG A 119 -4.80 9.83 9.98
N ILE A 120 -5.62 9.50 8.99
CA ILE A 120 -6.24 10.45 8.07
C ILE A 120 -7.23 11.32 8.84
N THR A 121 -7.27 12.63 8.53
CA THR A 121 -8.23 13.55 9.16
C THR A 121 -9.66 13.24 8.69
N ARG A 122 -10.70 13.60 9.48
CA ARG A 122 -12.09 13.39 9.06
C ARG A 122 -12.38 14.12 7.76
N ASP A 123 -11.89 15.35 7.60
CA ASP A 123 -12.07 16.16 6.39
C ASP A 123 -11.43 15.51 5.15
N ASP A 124 -10.24 14.92 5.29
CA ASP A 124 -9.58 14.17 4.22
C ASP A 124 -10.35 12.87 3.87
N VAL A 125 -10.89 12.17 4.87
CA VAL A 125 -11.75 11.00 4.63
C VAL A 125 -13.04 11.39 3.91
N LEU A 126 -13.66 12.52 4.26
CA LEU A 126 -14.86 13.02 3.58
C LEU A 126 -14.54 13.60 2.19
N ALA A 127 -13.34 14.13 1.97
CA ALA A 127 -12.87 14.50 0.62
C ALA A 127 -12.72 13.26 -0.27
N ILE A 128 -12.08 12.18 0.21
CA ILE A 128 -12.03 10.88 -0.48
C ILE A 128 -13.45 10.42 -0.82
N ARG A 129 -14.38 10.47 0.14
CA ARG A 129 -15.79 10.11 -0.09
C ARG A 129 -16.45 10.95 -1.19
N ALA A 130 -16.21 12.27 -1.18
CA ALA A 130 -16.75 13.20 -2.16
C ALA A 130 -16.27 12.86 -3.58
N TYR A 131 -14.99 12.51 -3.75
CA TYR A 131 -14.46 12.03 -5.03
C TYR A 131 -15.05 10.68 -5.45
N LEU A 132 -15.11 9.70 -4.55
CA LEU A 132 -15.70 8.38 -4.86
C LEU A 132 -17.18 8.52 -5.28
N ALA A 133 -17.90 9.51 -4.75
CA ALA A 133 -19.27 9.82 -5.14
C ALA A 133 -19.43 10.40 -6.57
N THR A 134 -18.35 10.85 -7.23
CA THR A 134 -18.38 11.31 -8.64
C THR A 134 -18.09 10.19 -9.65
N LEU A 135 -17.78 8.97 -9.19
CA LEU A 135 -17.51 7.84 -10.08
C LEU A 135 -18.79 7.31 -10.74
N THR A 136 -18.66 6.71 -11.92
CA THR A 136 -19.76 5.97 -12.55
C THR A 136 -20.24 4.85 -11.61
N PRO A 137 -21.53 4.77 -11.25
CA PRO A 137 -22.07 3.65 -10.48
C PRO A 137 -21.88 2.34 -11.25
N PHE A 138 -21.33 1.31 -10.60
CA PHE A 138 -21.25 -0.02 -11.18
C PHE A 138 -21.71 -1.06 -10.16
N ARG A 139 -22.65 -1.94 -10.53
CA ARG A 139 -23.16 -2.98 -9.63
C ARG A 139 -22.25 -4.20 -9.66
N ASN A 140 -21.62 -4.54 -8.54
CA ASN A 140 -20.76 -5.72 -8.42
C ASN A 140 -20.79 -6.35 -7.02
N THR A 141 -21.32 -7.57 -6.93
CA THR A 141 -21.34 -8.35 -5.68
C THR A 141 -20.11 -9.24 -5.59
N ARG A 142 -19.22 -8.95 -4.65
CA ARG A 142 -18.02 -9.77 -4.40
C ARG A 142 -18.34 -11.12 -3.75
N PRO A 143 -17.54 -12.17 -3.98
CA PRO A 143 -17.62 -13.43 -3.23
C PRO A 143 -17.38 -13.24 -1.71
N PRO A 144 -17.83 -14.18 -0.87
CA PRO A 144 -17.43 -14.23 0.54
C PRO A 144 -15.92 -14.53 0.68
N PRO A 145 -15.28 -14.14 1.79
CA PRO A 145 -13.87 -14.41 2.03
C PRO A 145 -13.60 -15.91 2.29
N GLU A 146 -12.55 -16.44 1.68
CA GLU A 146 -12.08 -17.84 1.78
C GLU A 146 -11.10 -18.03 2.95
N LEU A 147 -11.43 -17.48 4.12
CA LEU A 147 -10.58 -17.60 5.30
C LEU A 147 -10.78 -18.93 6.02
N ARG A 148 -9.69 -19.49 6.53
CA ARG A 148 -9.72 -20.75 7.31
C ARG A 148 -10.40 -20.53 8.65
N TRP A 149 -11.07 -21.57 9.17
CA TRP A 149 -11.62 -21.53 10.53
C TRP A 149 -10.50 -21.33 11.58
N PRO A 150 -10.69 -20.53 12.64
CA PRO A 150 -11.90 -19.75 12.99
C PRO A 150 -11.93 -18.32 12.40
N LEU A 151 -10.97 -17.95 11.54
CA LEU A 151 -10.79 -16.60 11.00
C LEU A 151 -11.89 -16.18 9.99
N ASN A 152 -12.69 -17.13 9.52
CA ASN A 152 -13.93 -16.85 8.79
C ASN A 152 -14.99 -16.12 9.64
N HIS A 153 -14.95 -16.24 10.97
CA HIS A 153 -15.92 -15.61 11.86
C HIS A 153 -15.50 -14.19 12.27
N ARG A 154 -16.24 -13.18 11.77
CA ARG A 154 -16.02 -11.74 12.01
C ARG A 154 -15.89 -11.33 13.48
N VAL A 155 -16.46 -12.10 14.42
CA VAL A 155 -16.37 -11.80 15.86
C VAL A 155 -14.91 -11.82 16.37
N VAL A 156 -14.04 -12.65 15.79
CA VAL A 156 -12.61 -12.74 16.16
C VAL A 156 -11.89 -11.39 15.99
N MET A 157 -12.33 -10.55 15.04
CA MET A 157 -11.74 -9.23 14.83
C MET A 157 -11.99 -8.26 15.98
N ARG A 158 -13.01 -8.48 16.84
CA ARG A 158 -13.18 -7.69 18.08
C ARG A 158 -11.98 -7.90 19.04
N ALA A 159 -11.53 -9.14 19.18
CA ALA A 159 -10.36 -9.47 20.00
C ALA A 159 -9.05 -9.02 19.33
N TRP A 160 -8.94 -9.16 18.00
CA TRP A 160 -7.79 -8.66 17.25
C TRP A 160 -7.61 -7.14 17.41
N ASP A 161 -8.69 -6.37 17.27
CA ASP A 161 -8.66 -4.92 17.41
C ASP A 161 -8.26 -4.49 18.82
N TRP A 162 -8.83 -5.13 19.86
CA TRP A 162 -8.46 -4.85 21.25
C TRP A 162 -6.96 -5.09 21.55
N LEU A 163 -6.34 -6.08 20.91
CA LEU A 163 -4.91 -6.38 21.08
C LEU A 163 -3.98 -5.50 20.22
N PHE A 164 -4.37 -5.20 18.98
CA PHE A 164 -3.45 -4.73 17.94
C PHE A 164 -3.81 -3.38 17.32
N PHE A 165 -5.08 -2.96 17.36
CA PHE A 165 -5.52 -1.67 16.83
C PHE A 165 -5.50 -0.59 17.92
N ARG A 166 -5.16 0.64 17.51
CA ARG A 166 -5.19 1.84 18.36
C ARG A 166 -5.63 3.03 17.48
N PRO A 167 -6.89 3.48 17.56
CA PRO A 167 -7.35 4.60 16.75
C PRO A 167 -6.58 5.87 17.10
N ARG A 168 -6.10 6.60 16.08
CA ARG A 168 -5.34 7.85 16.27
C ARG A 168 -5.18 8.63 14.97
N THR A 169 -5.90 9.75 14.88
CA THR A 169 -5.65 10.82 13.91
C THR A 169 -4.21 11.35 14.02
N PHE A 170 -3.62 11.73 12.90
CA PHE A 170 -2.28 12.31 12.89
C PHE A 170 -2.22 13.62 13.68
N VAL A 171 -1.13 13.79 14.44
CA VAL A 171 -0.83 15.02 15.16
C VAL A 171 0.54 15.49 14.67
N PRO A 172 0.66 16.70 14.08
CA PRO A 172 1.93 17.26 13.68
C PRO A 172 2.90 17.38 14.87
N LYS A 173 4.18 17.15 14.58
CA LYS A 173 5.28 17.38 15.50
C LYS A 173 5.75 18.84 15.42
N PRO A 174 5.77 19.59 16.54
CA PRO A 174 6.24 20.98 16.54
C PRO A 174 7.76 21.09 16.37
N ASP A 175 8.52 20.02 16.67
CA ASP A 175 9.96 19.89 16.47
C ASP A 175 10.37 19.57 15.02
N LYS A 176 9.42 19.56 14.07
CA LYS A 176 9.64 19.15 12.68
C LYS A 176 8.99 20.12 11.69
N SER A 177 9.56 20.23 10.50
CA SER A 177 9.03 21.09 9.43
C SER A 177 7.63 20.67 8.99
N ALA A 178 6.88 21.60 8.37
CA ALA A 178 5.57 21.30 7.80
C ALA A 178 5.66 20.18 6.74
N GLU A 179 6.71 20.20 5.92
CA GLU A 179 7.02 19.17 4.93
C GLU A 179 7.26 17.79 5.57
N TRP A 180 8.12 17.68 6.58
CA TRP A 180 8.34 16.41 7.29
C TRP A 180 7.04 15.88 7.89
N ASN A 181 6.19 16.77 8.42
CA ASN A 181 4.89 16.41 8.95
C ASN A 181 3.92 15.94 7.85
N ARG A 182 3.95 16.54 6.66
CA ARG A 182 3.18 16.09 5.49
C ARG A 182 3.65 14.71 5.01
N GLY A 183 4.96 14.47 4.94
CA GLY A 183 5.52 13.15 4.64
C GLY A 183 5.12 12.10 5.66
N ALA A 184 5.23 12.43 6.95
CA ALA A 184 4.81 11.57 8.05
C ALA A 184 3.31 11.26 8.01
N TYR A 185 2.48 12.22 7.58
CA TYR A 185 1.05 12.03 7.40
C TYR A 185 0.76 11.01 6.29
N LEU A 186 1.39 11.18 5.12
CA LEU A 186 1.22 10.30 3.96
C LEU A 186 1.75 8.89 4.24
N VAL A 187 3.04 8.74 4.58
CA VAL A 187 3.73 7.44 4.75
C VAL A 187 3.15 6.59 5.89
N ARG A 188 2.59 7.22 6.94
CA ARG A 188 2.00 6.50 8.09
C ARG A 188 0.49 6.33 7.96
N GLY A 189 -0.15 7.22 7.21
CA GLY A 189 -1.60 7.32 7.00
C GLY A 189 -1.97 6.88 5.59
N ALA A 190 -2.19 7.85 4.70
CA ALA A 190 -2.75 7.65 3.36
C ALA A 190 -1.98 6.61 2.53
N ALA A 191 -0.71 6.82 2.22
CA ALA A 191 0.11 5.89 1.43
C ALA A 191 0.54 4.61 2.19
N HIS A 192 0.10 4.47 3.45
CA HIS A 192 0.15 3.27 4.30
C HIS A 192 1.41 2.40 4.25
N CYS A 193 2.59 2.89 3.87
CA CYS A 193 3.77 2.09 3.50
C CYS A 193 4.21 1.08 4.58
N GLY A 194 3.93 1.37 5.86
CA GLY A 194 4.12 0.45 6.97
C GLY A 194 3.20 -0.80 6.95
N ALA A 195 2.27 -0.92 6.01
CA ALA A 195 1.43 -2.09 5.79
C ALA A 195 2.23 -3.23 5.14
N CYS A 196 3.12 -2.91 4.18
CA CYS A 196 4.01 -3.87 3.53
C CYS A 196 5.41 -3.88 4.18
N HIS A 197 6.00 -2.72 4.48
CA HIS A 197 7.39 -2.63 4.93
C HIS A 197 7.61 -2.84 6.45
N THR A 198 6.59 -3.30 7.19
CA THR A 198 6.72 -3.63 8.63
C THR A 198 6.45 -5.13 8.86
N PRO A 199 7.36 -5.87 9.51
CA PRO A 199 7.21 -7.30 9.69
C PRO A 199 6.00 -7.61 10.57
N LYS A 200 5.21 -8.60 10.14
CA LYS A 200 4.00 -9.04 10.85
C LYS A 200 4.33 -10.04 11.97
N ASN A 201 3.46 -10.12 12.97
CA ASN A 201 3.41 -11.21 13.93
C ASN A 201 2.54 -12.36 13.37
N LEU A 202 2.43 -13.47 14.13
CA LEU A 202 1.65 -14.64 13.73
C LEU A 202 0.15 -14.34 13.48
N PHE A 203 -0.38 -13.25 14.05
CA PHE A 203 -1.76 -12.78 13.90
C PHE A 203 -1.93 -11.74 12.77
N GLY A 204 -0.92 -11.56 11.90
CA GLY A 204 -0.97 -10.59 10.80
C GLY A 204 -0.84 -9.11 11.22
N ALA A 205 -0.62 -8.83 12.51
CA ALA A 205 -0.45 -7.46 13.02
C ALA A 205 1.02 -7.00 12.93
N ASN A 206 1.25 -5.71 12.74
CA ASN A 206 2.60 -5.12 12.72
C ASN A 206 3.35 -5.39 14.04
N LYS A 207 4.58 -5.93 13.96
CA LYS A 207 5.45 -6.12 15.13
C LYS A 207 5.80 -4.75 15.74
N ARG A 208 5.39 -4.56 17.00
CA ARG A 208 5.70 -3.35 17.79
C ARG A 208 7.22 -3.15 17.84
N GLY A 209 7.66 -1.90 17.73
CA GLY A 209 9.09 -1.55 17.71
C GLY A 209 9.84 -1.85 16.41
N ARG A 210 9.27 -2.55 15.42
CA ARG A 210 9.93 -2.93 14.15
C ARG A 210 9.39 -2.20 12.90
N ALA A 211 8.72 -1.06 13.08
CA ALA A 211 8.15 -0.27 11.98
C ALA A 211 9.20 0.03 10.90
N TYR A 212 8.84 -0.20 9.64
CA TYR A 212 9.69 -0.01 8.45
C TYR A 212 10.93 -0.93 8.33
N GLY A 213 11.02 -1.97 9.17
CA GLY A 213 12.14 -2.92 9.20
C GLY A 213 12.12 -4.05 8.16
N GLY A 214 11.31 -3.94 7.10
CA GLY A 214 11.20 -4.92 6.01
C GLY A 214 10.33 -6.14 6.34
N ALA A 215 9.69 -6.75 5.33
CA ALA A 215 8.84 -7.92 5.52
C ALA A 215 8.56 -8.72 4.23
N PRO A 216 8.32 -10.03 4.32
CA PRO A 216 7.73 -10.79 3.21
C PRO A 216 6.27 -10.37 2.98
N VAL A 217 5.88 -10.22 1.72
CA VAL A 217 4.54 -9.85 1.26
C VAL A 217 4.24 -10.54 -0.08
N ALA A 218 3.14 -11.31 -0.16
CA ALA A 218 2.70 -12.01 -1.38
C ALA A 218 3.80 -12.79 -2.17
N GLY A 219 4.74 -13.43 -1.47
CA GLY A 219 5.86 -14.17 -2.10
C GLY A 219 7.06 -13.30 -2.52
N TRP A 220 6.96 -11.97 -2.37
CA TRP A 220 8.05 -11.00 -2.46
C TRP A 220 8.58 -10.64 -1.08
N PHE A 221 9.71 -9.93 -1.02
CA PHE A 221 10.21 -9.26 0.17
C PHE A 221 10.24 -7.75 -0.03
N ALA A 222 9.47 -7.03 0.78
CA ALA A 222 9.52 -5.58 0.86
C ALA A 222 10.75 -5.15 1.68
N PRO A 223 11.73 -4.44 1.10
CA PRO A 223 12.96 -4.05 1.79
C PRO A 223 12.68 -3.06 2.94
N ARG A 224 13.71 -2.72 3.73
CA ARG A 224 13.54 -1.79 4.84
C ARG A 224 13.44 -0.36 4.31
N LEU A 225 12.60 0.45 4.94
CA LEU A 225 12.52 1.90 4.66
C LEU A 225 13.14 2.74 5.78
N ASP A 226 13.71 2.11 6.81
CA ASP A 226 14.49 2.79 7.84
C ASP A 226 15.96 2.98 7.42
N GLY A 227 16.67 3.89 8.10
CA GLY A 227 18.06 4.24 7.85
C GLY A 227 19.06 3.17 8.31
N ALA A 228 18.81 1.91 7.96
CA ALA A 228 19.79 0.83 8.00
C ALA A 228 20.78 0.99 6.85
N GLU A 229 22.03 0.51 7.01
CA GLU A 229 23.13 0.76 6.06
C GLU A 229 22.96 -0.02 4.77
N ARG A 230 22.65 -1.32 4.88
CA ARG A 230 22.75 -2.29 3.77
C ARG A 230 21.41 -2.60 3.12
N GLY A 231 20.39 -2.85 3.93
CA GLY A 231 19.03 -3.20 3.49
C GLY A 231 18.01 -2.06 3.64
N GLY A 232 18.46 -0.83 3.92
CA GLY A 232 17.62 0.34 4.17
C GLY A 232 18.03 1.58 3.36
N LEU A 233 17.44 2.72 3.70
CA LEU A 233 17.57 3.97 2.93
C LEU A 233 18.72 4.88 3.40
N LYS A 234 19.72 4.36 4.14
CA LYS A 234 20.80 5.22 4.65
C LYS A 234 21.73 5.74 3.54
N SER A 235 21.99 4.95 2.51
CA SER A 235 22.83 5.34 1.35
C SER A 235 22.12 6.21 0.30
N TRP A 236 20.79 6.28 0.31
CA TRP A 236 19.98 7.03 -0.66
C TRP A 236 19.85 8.51 -0.27
N SER A 237 19.91 9.45 -1.20
CA SER A 237 19.52 10.85 -0.94
C SER A 237 17.99 11.00 -0.82
N VAL A 238 17.51 12.20 -0.50
CA VAL A 238 16.07 12.53 -0.61
C VAL A 238 15.63 12.47 -2.08
N ASP A 239 16.48 12.92 -3.00
CA ASP A 239 16.23 12.90 -4.44
C ASP A 239 16.17 11.46 -4.98
N ASP A 240 17.04 10.56 -4.52
CA ASP A 240 17.00 9.12 -4.88
C ASP A 240 15.64 8.51 -4.52
N ILE A 241 15.11 8.82 -3.33
CA ILE A 241 13.81 8.32 -2.87
C ILE A 241 12.68 8.98 -3.67
N THR A 242 12.79 10.28 -3.96
CA THR A 242 11.81 11.03 -4.74
C THR A 242 11.71 10.50 -6.18
N GLU A 243 12.84 10.36 -6.87
CA GLU A 243 12.92 9.81 -8.24
C GLU A 243 12.30 8.42 -8.33
N TYR A 244 12.62 7.55 -7.35
CA TYR A 244 12.07 6.19 -7.27
C TYR A 244 10.55 6.19 -7.08
N LEU A 245 10.02 6.98 -6.14
CA LEU A 245 8.58 7.04 -5.89
C LEU A 245 7.81 7.70 -7.06
N GLN A 246 8.43 8.65 -7.76
CA GLN A 246 7.81 9.35 -8.89
C GLN A 246 7.83 8.56 -10.21
N SER A 247 8.77 7.63 -10.39
CA SER A 247 9.04 6.99 -11.69
C SER A 247 9.21 5.46 -11.66
N GLY A 248 9.35 4.88 -10.47
CA GLY A 248 9.58 3.44 -10.24
C GLY A 248 11.02 2.98 -10.42
N ARG A 249 11.97 3.92 -10.54
CA ARG A 249 13.40 3.63 -10.71
C ARG A 249 14.24 4.83 -10.35
N ASN A 250 15.52 4.62 -10.09
CA ASN A 250 16.51 5.67 -9.89
C ASN A 250 17.91 5.16 -10.25
N GLY A 251 18.96 5.87 -9.83
CA GLY A 251 20.36 5.44 -9.97
C GLY A 251 20.78 4.23 -9.12
N ARG A 252 19.88 3.59 -8.36
CA ARG A 252 20.20 2.53 -7.36
C ARG A 252 19.34 1.28 -7.45
N SER A 253 18.08 1.40 -7.86
CA SER A 253 17.12 0.29 -7.85
C SER A 253 15.91 0.59 -8.73
N HIS A 254 15.12 -0.47 -8.98
CA HIS A 254 13.85 -0.44 -9.67
C HIS A 254 12.72 -0.96 -8.77
N ALA A 255 11.48 -0.66 -9.16
CA ALA A 255 10.26 -1.13 -8.53
C ALA A 255 9.72 -2.34 -9.30
N ASP A 256 9.64 -3.47 -8.62
CA ASP A 256 9.16 -4.76 -9.13
C ASP A 256 7.90 -5.21 -8.36
N GLY A 257 7.13 -6.12 -8.95
CA GLY A 257 5.98 -6.77 -8.31
C GLY A 257 4.98 -5.78 -7.70
N LEU A 258 4.70 -5.91 -6.40
CA LEU A 258 3.74 -5.02 -5.73
C LEU A 258 4.20 -3.56 -5.64
N MET A 259 5.51 -3.28 -5.65
CA MET A 259 5.98 -1.88 -5.67
C MET A 259 5.83 -1.24 -7.05
N ALA A 260 5.91 -2.04 -8.11
CA ALA A 260 5.54 -1.60 -9.45
C ALA A 260 4.07 -1.14 -9.52
N GLU A 261 3.13 -1.94 -8.98
CA GLU A 261 1.71 -1.56 -8.86
C GLU A 261 1.54 -0.25 -8.08
N VAL A 262 2.15 -0.12 -6.90
CA VAL A 262 2.08 1.09 -6.06
C VAL A 262 2.58 2.34 -6.80
N VAL A 263 3.67 2.24 -7.55
CA VAL A 263 4.20 3.38 -8.32
C VAL A 263 3.22 3.80 -9.41
N VAL A 264 2.79 2.85 -10.26
CA VAL A 264 1.93 3.13 -11.42
C VAL A 264 0.55 3.60 -10.98
N ASN A 265 0.00 3.05 -9.90
CA ASN A 265 -1.36 3.36 -9.47
C ASN A 265 -1.47 4.53 -8.49
N SER A 266 -0.43 4.77 -7.68
CA SER A 266 -0.40 5.80 -6.63
C SER A 266 0.74 6.82 -6.83
N THR A 267 1.99 6.47 -6.47
CA THR A 267 2.98 7.51 -6.14
C THR A 267 3.48 8.30 -7.34
N SER A 268 3.46 7.75 -8.56
CA SER A 268 3.79 8.51 -9.78
C SER A 268 2.77 9.61 -10.12
N LYS A 269 1.52 9.49 -9.64
CA LYS A 269 0.40 10.43 -9.84
C LYS A 269 0.31 11.51 -8.77
N MET A 270 1.05 11.37 -7.67
CA MET A 270 1.07 12.34 -6.58
C MET A 270 1.81 13.61 -6.99
N SER A 271 1.53 14.72 -6.29
CA SER A 271 2.25 15.98 -6.49
C SER A 271 3.72 15.85 -6.09
N ASP A 272 4.61 16.59 -6.77
CA ASP A 272 6.05 16.56 -6.47
C ASP A 272 6.33 16.94 -5.01
N ALA A 273 5.60 17.92 -4.48
CA ALA A 273 5.67 18.34 -3.08
C ALA A 273 5.29 17.21 -2.11
N ASP A 274 4.27 16.41 -2.43
CA ASP A 274 3.86 15.29 -1.58
C ASP A 274 4.87 14.14 -1.64
N VAL A 275 5.41 13.81 -2.81
CA VAL A 275 6.40 12.74 -2.95
C VAL A 275 7.73 13.13 -2.30
N HIS A 276 8.18 14.37 -2.48
CA HIS A 276 9.38 14.91 -1.81
C HIS A 276 9.18 14.94 -0.28
N ALA A 277 8.01 15.36 0.21
CA ALA A 277 7.67 15.30 1.64
C ALA A 277 7.76 13.86 2.18
N MET A 278 7.24 12.87 1.45
CA MET A 278 7.39 11.45 1.82
C MET A 278 8.87 11.04 1.90
N ALA A 279 9.69 11.44 0.93
CA ALA A 279 11.13 11.18 0.93
C ALA A 279 11.85 11.82 2.13
N VAL A 280 11.56 13.08 2.46
CA VAL A 280 12.09 13.79 3.64
C VAL A 280 11.73 13.06 4.94
N TYR A 281 10.49 12.57 5.08
CA TYR A 281 10.09 11.78 6.24
C TYR A 281 10.83 10.43 6.32
N LEU A 282 10.90 9.69 5.20
CA LEU A 282 11.57 8.40 5.13
C LEU A 282 13.06 8.51 5.46
N LYS A 283 13.74 9.56 4.99
CA LYS A 283 15.17 9.78 5.23
C LYS A 283 15.52 10.04 6.70
N ASP A 284 14.59 10.60 7.48
CA ASP A 284 14.74 10.83 8.94
C ASP A 284 14.49 9.56 9.79
N LEU A 285 14.01 8.45 9.20
CA LEU A 285 13.76 7.21 9.93
C LEU A 285 15.06 6.56 10.40
N ARG A 286 15.26 6.46 11.71
CA ARG A 286 16.36 5.69 12.31
C ARG A 286 16.11 4.19 12.22
N ALA A 287 17.17 3.41 11.97
CA ALA A 287 17.13 1.96 12.04
C ALA A 287 16.59 1.45 13.39
N ARG A 288 15.49 0.68 13.39
CA ARG A 288 14.85 0.17 14.63
C ARG A 288 15.25 -1.26 15.02
N ALA A 289 15.95 -1.92 14.11
CA ALA A 289 16.53 -3.24 14.34
C ALA A 289 17.94 -3.24 13.75
N PRO A 290 18.95 -3.79 14.45
CA PRO A 290 20.26 -3.98 13.86
C PRO A 290 20.13 -4.87 12.63
N GLU A 291 21.02 -4.68 11.67
CA GLU A 291 21.13 -5.58 10.53
C GLU A 291 21.81 -6.87 10.97
N PRO A 292 21.41 -8.05 10.45
CA PRO A 292 22.15 -9.27 10.69
C PRO A 292 23.62 -9.10 10.26
N VAL A 293 24.54 -9.56 11.10
CA VAL A 293 25.92 -9.80 10.66
C VAL A 293 25.88 -11.00 9.74
N VAL A 294 26.40 -10.83 8.52
CA VAL A 294 26.44 -11.88 7.50
C VAL A 294 27.87 -12.03 7.04
N ALA A 295 28.43 -13.22 7.23
CA ALA A 295 29.68 -13.59 6.57
C ALA A 295 29.36 -14.00 5.12
N PRO A 296 30.05 -13.44 4.10
CA PRO A 296 29.92 -13.91 2.73
C PRO A 296 30.32 -15.39 2.62
N PRO A 297 29.67 -16.18 1.74
CA PRO A 297 30.13 -17.52 1.40
C PRO A 297 31.57 -17.51 0.87
N PRO A 298 32.36 -18.58 1.08
CA PRO A 298 33.70 -18.68 0.54
C PRO A 298 33.67 -18.68 -1.00
N PRO A 299 34.72 -18.16 -1.69
CA PRO A 299 34.74 -18.09 -3.16
C PRO A 299 34.48 -19.42 -3.88
N THR A 300 34.84 -20.54 -3.26
CA THR A 300 34.57 -21.89 -3.79
C THR A 300 33.08 -22.21 -3.92
N GLN A 301 32.24 -21.73 -3.00
CA GLN A 301 30.77 -21.86 -3.08
C GLN A 301 30.13 -20.90 -4.08
N MET A 302 30.87 -19.90 -4.56
CA MET A 302 30.39 -18.90 -5.50
C MET A 302 30.91 -19.10 -6.94
N ALA A 303 31.79 -20.09 -7.15
CA ALA A 303 32.46 -20.32 -8.43
C ALA A 303 31.48 -20.68 -9.56
N ASP A 304 30.49 -21.53 -9.29
CA ASP A 304 29.49 -21.93 -10.30
C ASP A 304 28.48 -20.82 -10.57
N GLY A 305 28.03 -20.12 -9.52
CA GLY A 305 27.23 -18.91 -9.65
C GLY A 305 27.91 -17.82 -10.50
N GLN A 306 29.23 -17.67 -10.39
CA GLN A 306 30.01 -16.76 -11.24
C GLN A 306 30.04 -17.20 -12.71
N LYS A 307 30.15 -18.51 -12.98
CA LYS A 307 30.10 -19.04 -14.37
C LYS A 307 28.74 -18.75 -14.99
N ILE A 308 27.66 -19.01 -14.25
CA ILE A 308 26.28 -18.76 -14.70
C ILE A 308 26.09 -17.25 -14.96
N TYR A 309 26.53 -16.38 -14.04
CA TYR A 309 26.45 -14.92 -14.23
C TYR A 309 27.15 -14.45 -15.51
N ARG A 310 28.36 -14.95 -15.78
CA ARG A 310 29.13 -14.66 -17.00
C ARG A 310 28.46 -15.19 -18.27
N GLY A 311 27.77 -16.34 -18.21
CA GLY A 311 27.08 -16.91 -19.37
C GLY A 311 25.71 -16.29 -19.66
N ALA A 312 25.00 -15.83 -18.62
CA ALA A 312 23.57 -15.53 -18.70
C ALA A 312 23.16 -14.09 -18.34
N CYS A 313 23.94 -13.37 -17.52
CA CYS A 313 23.52 -12.10 -16.90
C CYS A 313 24.37 -10.89 -17.33
N ILE A 314 25.64 -11.12 -17.66
CA ILE A 314 26.65 -10.07 -17.91
C ILE A 314 26.25 -9.09 -19.03
N ALA A 315 25.48 -9.54 -20.03
CA ALA A 315 25.11 -8.74 -21.20
C ALA A 315 24.19 -7.53 -20.89
N CYS A 316 23.58 -7.49 -19.69
CA CYS A 316 22.75 -6.36 -19.23
C CYS A 316 23.19 -5.81 -17.87
N HIS A 317 23.84 -6.63 -17.02
CA HIS A 317 24.28 -6.23 -15.69
C HIS A 317 25.78 -5.92 -15.59
N GLU A 318 26.54 -6.05 -16.68
CA GLU A 318 28.00 -5.83 -16.74
C GLU A 318 28.83 -6.77 -15.86
N MET A 319 30.16 -6.80 -16.07
CA MET A 319 31.04 -7.70 -15.30
C MET A 319 31.14 -7.30 -13.82
N ASP A 320 31.02 -6.01 -13.53
CA ASP A 320 31.11 -5.39 -12.20
C ASP A 320 29.73 -5.18 -11.54
N GLY A 321 28.65 -5.65 -12.17
CA GLY A 321 27.30 -5.48 -11.66
C GLY A 321 26.72 -4.07 -11.81
N SER A 322 27.44 -3.13 -12.44
CA SER A 322 26.99 -1.74 -12.59
C SER A 322 25.72 -1.60 -13.44
N GLY A 323 25.55 -2.46 -14.44
CA GLY A 323 24.43 -2.43 -15.38
C GLY A 323 24.29 -1.09 -16.11
N ALA A 324 23.05 -0.75 -16.46
CA ALA A 324 22.70 0.53 -17.06
C ALA A 324 21.67 1.26 -16.17
N PRO A 325 22.10 2.13 -15.23
CA PRO A 325 21.21 2.75 -14.24
C PRO A 325 19.92 3.31 -14.86
N ARG A 326 18.76 3.07 -14.20
CA ARG A 326 17.39 3.33 -14.68
C ARG A 326 16.87 2.44 -15.82
N ILE A 327 17.68 1.57 -16.41
CA ILE A 327 17.22 0.50 -17.31
C ILE A 327 17.46 -0.88 -16.67
N TYR A 328 18.71 -1.18 -16.32
CA TYR A 328 19.10 -2.36 -15.55
C TYR A 328 19.69 -1.88 -14.21
N PRO A 329 19.15 -2.28 -13.05
CA PRO A 329 19.60 -1.77 -11.75
C PRO A 329 21.06 -2.15 -11.48
N PRO A 330 21.85 -1.24 -10.88
CA PRO A 330 23.10 -1.62 -10.26
C PRO A 330 22.86 -2.70 -9.20
N LEU A 331 23.62 -3.78 -9.29
CA LEU A 331 23.63 -4.87 -8.32
C LEU A 331 24.46 -4.51 -7.05
N PRO A 332 25.59 -3.77 -7.13
CA PRO A 332 26.32 -3.33 -5.94
C PRO A 332 25.47 -2.44 -5.03
N GLY A 333 25.37 -2.79 -3.75
CA GLY A 333 24.65 -1.99 -2.75
C GLY A 333 23.12 -2.03 -2.85
N ASN A 334 22.55 -2.88 -3.69
CA ASN A 334 21.10 -2.96 -3.86
C ASN A 334 20.41 -3.62 -2.65
N ALA A 335 19.47 -2.89 -2.02
CA ALA A 335 18.81 -3.33 -0.78
C ALA A 335 18.00 -4.64 -0.92
N ASN A 336 17.50 -4.98 -2.12
CA ASN A 336 16.82 -6.27 -2.35
C ASN A 336 17.81 -7.44 -2.36
N LEU A 337 19.03 -7.25 -2.89
CA LEU A 337 20.09 -8.26 -2.86
C LEU A 337 20.71 -8.41 -1.45
N GLN A 338 20.81 -7.31 -0.70
CA GLN A 338 21.32 -7.30 0.68
C GLN A 338 20.27 -7.68 1.75
N SER A 339 19.00 -7.84 1.36
CA SER A 339 17.94 -8.30 2.26
C SER A 339 18.13 -9.78 2.61
N ALA A 340 17.99 -10.12 3.90
CA ALA A 340 18.23 -11.47 4.40
C ALA A 340 17.31 -12.55 3.81
N ASP A 341 16.11 -12.16 3.37
CA ASP A 341 15.17 -13.01 2.64
C ASP A 341 15.41 -12.84 1.12
N PRO A 342 15.72 -13.92 0.37
CA PRO A 342 15.98 -13.85 -1.06
C PRO A 342 14.72 -13.81 -1.94
N SER A 343 13.50 -13.80 -1.38
CA SER A 343 12.24 -13.92 -2.14
C SER A 343 12.16 -13.00 -3.37
N SER A 344 12.44 -11.69 -3.23
CA SER A 344 12.41 -10.75 -4.38
C SER A 344 13.49 -11.05 -5.42
N THR A 345 14.71 -11.43 -4.99
CA THR A 345 15.79 -11.83 -5.92
C THR A 345 15.39 -13.09 -6.70
N LEU A 346 14.80 -14.06 -6.04
CA LEU A 346 14.34 -15.30 -6.67
C LEU A 346 13.21 -15.04 -7.66
N ARG A 347 12.26 -14.18 -7.33
CA ARG A 347 11.19 -13.76 -8.24
C ARG A 347 11.73 -13.15 -9.53
N ILE A 348 12.60 -12.15 -9.41
CA ILE A 348 13.22 -11.46 -10.56
C ILE A 348 13.97 -12.44 -11.48
N ILE A 349 14.67 -13.44 -10.93
CA ILE A 349 15.39 -14.44 -11.73
C ILE A 349 14.45 -15.50 -12.34
N LEU A 350 13.50 -16.02 -11.56
CA LEU A 350 12.59 -17.08 -12.00
C LEU A 350 11.58 -16.58 -13.03
N ASP A 351 10.93 -15.46 -12.70
CA ASP A 351 9.73 -14.95 -13.38
C ASP A 351 10.11 -13.88 -14.44
N GLY A 352 11.35 -13.38 -14.39
CA GLY A 352 11.78 -12.20 -15.13
C GLY A 352 11.39 -10.91 -14.43
N ALA A 353 11.69 -9.77 -15.06
CA ALA A 353 11.29 -8.45 -14.57
C ALA A 353 11.14 -7.46 -15.72
N GLU A 354 10.27 -6.46 -15.55
CA GLU A 354 10.12 -5.33 -16.47
C GLU A 354 10.07 -4.02 -15.68
N THR A 355 10.78 -3.00 -16.15
CA THR A 355 10.75 -1.68 -15.51
C THR A 355 9.41 -0.99 -15.76
N VAL A 356 8.74 -0.48 -14.72
CA VAL A 356 7.48 0.24 -14.90
C VAL A 356 7.59 1.49 -15.77
N THR A 357 6.63 1.66 -16.66
CA THR A 357 6.46 2.85 -17.49
C THR A 357 5.66 3.91 -16.74
N THR A 358 6.21 5.13 -16.66
CA THR A 358 5.52 6.31 -16.09
C THR A 358 5.75 7.53 -16.99
N PRO A 359 4.99 8.64 -16.84
CA PRO A 359 5.24 9.86 -17.61
C PRO A 359 6.66 10.44 -17.44
N ARG A 360 7.32 10.17 -16.29
CA ARG A 360 8.70 10.59 -16.02
C ARG A 360 9.76 9.58 -16.48
N ALA A 361 9.38 8.32 -16.73
CA ALA A 361 10.26 7.28 -17.24
C ALA A 361 9.50 6.40 -18.27
N PRO A 362 9.46 6.83 -19.55
CA PRO A 362 8.67 6.17 -20.59
C PRO A 362 9.34 4.91 -21.18
N ASN A 363 10.67 4.78 -21.05
CA ASN A 363 11.44 3.69 -21.65
C ASN A 363 11.32 2.41 -20.81
N SER A 364 11.13 1.25 -21.43
CA SER A 364 11.18 -0.05 -20.73
C SER A 364 12.57 -0.70 -20.82
N GLY A 365 12.95 -1.39 -19.75
CA GLY A 365 13.95 -2.46 -19.76
C GLY A 365 13.29 -3.77 -19.34
N SER A 366 13.75 -4.90 -19.86
CA SER A 366 13.26 -6.22 -19.51
C SER A 366 14.40 -7.18 -19.17
N MET A 367 14.13 -8.08 -18.22
CA MET A 367 15.00 -9.18 -17.82
C MET A 367 14.27 -10.48 -18.13
N PRO A 368 14.88 -11.42 -18.90
CA PRO A 368 14.21 -12.66 -19.27
C PRO A 368 14.00 -13.57 -18.06
N ALA A 369 12.93 -14.35 -18.07
CA ALA A 369 12.71 -15.43 -17.12
C ALA A 369 13.75 -16.56 -17.31
N TYR A 370 14.25 -17.11 -16.19
CA TYR A 370 15.15 -18.27 -16.15
C TYR A 370 14.54 -19.51 -15.50
N SER A 371 13.28 -19.45 -15.04
CA SER A 371 12.58 -20.61 -14.45
C SER A 371 12.68 -21.88 -15.31
N GLU A 372 12.44 -21.83 -16.62
CA GLU A 372 12.55 -23.02 -17.48
C GLU A 372 13.97 -23.30 -17.99
N LYS A 373 14.94 -22.41 -17.73
CA LYS A 373 16.30 -22.46 -18.33
C LYS A 373 17.38 -22.92 -17.37
N LEU A 374 17.18 -22.74 -16.07
CA LEU A 374 18.14 -23.08 -15.02
C LEU A 374 17.47 -23.93 -13.94
N SER A 375 18.19 -24.92 -13.42
CA SER A 375 17.74 -25.75 -12.31
C SER A 375 17.66 -24.98 -10.99
N ASP A 376 17.02 -25.57 -9.96
CA ASP A 376 16.98 -25.00 -8.61
C ASP A 376 18.38 -24.80 -8.00
N GLN A 377 19.35 -25.63 -8.38
CA GLN A 377 20.74 -25.49 -7.95
C GLN A 377 21.40 -24.30 -8.65
N GLU A 378 21.34 -24.24 -9.97
CA GLU A 378 21.96 -23.14 -10.74
C GLU A 378 21.39 -21.75 -10.36
N ILE A 379 20.08 -21.66 -10.11
CA ILE A 379 19.45 -20.43 -9.63
C ILE A 379 19.92 -20.09 -8.21
N ALA A 380 20.06 -21.08 -7.32
CA ALA A 380 20.59 -20.87 -5.98
C ALA A 380 22.06 -20.38 -6.02
N ASP A 381 22.88 -20.92 -6.92
CA ASP A 381 24.28 -20.56 -7.08
C ASP A 381 24.45 -19.14 -7.64
N VAL A 382 23.76 -18.79 -8.73
CA VAL A 382 23.84 -17.44 -9.30
C VAL A 382 23.24 -16.37 -8.37
N ALA A 383 22.13 -16.68 -7.68
CA ALA A 383 21.57 -15.80 -6.67
C ALA A 383 22.54 -15.60 -5.49
N THR A 384 23.22 -16.66 -5.05
CA THR A 384 24.24 -16.58 -4.00
C THR A 384 25.42 -15.71 -4.42
N TYR A 385 25.90 -15.85 -5.66
CA TYR A 385 26.98 -15.04 -6.22
C TYR A 385 26.64 -13.54 -6.26
N ILE A 386 25.52 -13.14 -6.90
CA ILE A 386 25.18 -11.71 -7.04
C ILE A 386 24.87 -11.04 -5.68
N ARG A 387 24.33 -11.80 -4.72
CA ARG A 387 24.03 -11.36 -3.36
C ARG A 387 25.27 -11.24 -2.46
N ASN A 388 26.43 -11.71 -2.91
CA ASN A 388 27.70 -11.67 -2.17
C ASN A 388 28.89 -11.12 -2.99
N SER A 389 28.61 -10.52 -4.16
CA SER A 389 29.59 -9.85 -5.01
C SER A 389 29.56 -8.33 -4.83
N TRP A 390 30.65 -7.66 -5.22
CA TRP A 390 30.73 -6.19 -5.28
C TRP A 390 30.39 -5.45 -3.96
N GLY A 391 30.74 -6.05 -2.82
CA GLY A 391 30.45 -5.51 -1.48
C GLY A 391 29.05 -5.82 -0.94
N ASN A 392 28.24 -6.62 -1.65
CA ASN A 392 27.03 -7.22 -1.09
C ASN A 392 27.38 -8.33 -0.08
N ALA A 393 26.54 -8.51 0.93
CA ALA A 393 26.67 -9.61 1.91
C ALA A 393 25.30 -10.12 2.34
N SER A 394 24.98 -11.37 1.99
CA SER A 394 23.65 -11.96 2.21
C SER A 394 23.77 -13.48 2.41
N PRO A 395 22.91 -14.11 3.23
CA PRO A 395 22.93 -15.57 3.39
C PRO A 395 22.85 -16.27 2.04
N ALA A 396 23.58 -17.38 1.91
CA ALA A 396 23.53 -18.22 0.72
C ALA A 396 22.09 -18.66 0.44
N VAL A 397 21.73 -18.68 -0.84
CA VAL A 397 20.45 -19.19 -1.32
C VAL A 397 20.56 -20.69 -1.47
N THR A 398 19.52 -21.42 -1.07
CA THR A 398 19.46 -22.88 -1.17
C THR A 398 18.51 -23.31 -2.29
N PRO A 399 18.74 -24.48 -2.93
CA PRO A 399 17.82 -25.02 -3.93
C PRO A 399 16.39 -25.18 -3.40
N ALA A 400 16.24 -25.52 -2.11
CA ALA A 400 14.95 -25.62 -1.45
C ALA A 400 14.17 -24.29 -1.38
N GLN A 401 14.88 -23.14 -1.31
CA GLN A 401 14.24 -21.82 -1.41
C GLN A 401 13.79 -21.54 -2.85
N VAL A 402 14.54 -21.95 -3.87
CA VAL A 402 14.14 -21.82 -5.28
C VAL A 402 12.93 -22.70 -5.60
N ALA A 403 12.99 -23.98 -5.23
CA ALA A 403 11.90 -24.94 -5.37
C ALA A 403 10.59 -24.47 -4.70
N LYS A 404 10.72 -23.75 -3.57
CA LYS A 404 9.59 -23.10 -2.89
C LYS A 404 9.08 -21.90 -3.67
N ALA A 405 9.96 -21.01 -4.14
CA ALA A 405 9.57 -19.81 -4.90
C ALA A 405 8.83 -20.16 -6.20
N ARG A 406 9.28 -21.19 -6.93
CA ARG A 406 8.58 -21.73 -8.12
C ARG A 406 7.13 -22.11 -7.84
N LYS A 407 6.86 -22.76 -6.71
CA LYS A 407 5.51 -23.19 -6.29
C LYS A 407 4.62 -22.03 -5.81
N GLN A 408 5.11 -20.80 -5.86
CA GLN A 408 4.37 -19.60 -5.48
C GLN A 408 4.03 -18.71 -6.69
N GLN A 409 4.47 -19.05 -7.90
CA GLN A 409 4.00 -18.44 -9.16
C GLN A 409 2.46 -18.50 -9.25
#